data_AF-A0A3C1WPH8-F1
#
_entry.id   AF-A0A3C1WPH8-F1
#
_cell.length_a   1.000
_cell.length_b   1.000
_cell.length_c   1.000
_cell.angle_alpha   90.00
_cell.angle_beta   90.00
_cell.angle_gamma   90.00
#
_symmetry.space_group_name_H-M   'P 1'
#
loop_
_entity.id
_entity.type
_entity.pdbx_description
1 polymer ?
#
loop_
_entity_poly.entity_id
_entity_poly.type
_entity_poly.pdbx_seq_one_letter_code
_entity_poly.pdbx_strand_id
1 'polypeptide(L)'
;MRFRNFSWGETMQQKIMIAGSYAEASRVNRMLSEARINFQHLGYVLPDEEKFSSAIKEEEQLGHISQLTELVELYNPDEIIFCSKDVSSALIISCMANIGSKVQFKIVPEESWSAIGSSSKDLNGELYTIDISMQIDLPASRRNKRLFDVLLSMFLFVTLPVQVFFVKSFFGMITNSFSVLKGRKTWVSYCGSDFSTLPKIRKGILCPSDVLSKPPSADALHRLNILYAKNYSASKDLELVMKKWRMLGR
;
A
#
# COMPACT_ATOMS: atom_id res chain seq x y z
N MET A 1 -20.34 37.71 17.78
CA MET A 1 -19.20 36.82 18.10
C MET A 1 -18.37 36.63 16.85
N ARG A 2 -17.07 36.88 16.96
CA ARG A 2 -16.09 36.96 15.87
C ARG A 2 -15.25 35.67 15.94
N PHE A 3 -15.41 34.78 14.96
CA PHE A 3 -14.49 33.65 14.75
C PHE A 3 -13.99 33.76 13.31
N ARG A 4 -12.87 34.44 13.12
CA ARG A 4 -11.48 33.93 13.06
C ARG A 4 -11.16 33.49 11.63
N ASN A 5 -10.44 34.39 10.95
CA ASN A 5 -9.99 34.32 9.57
C ASN A 5 -9.31 32.98 9.26
N PHE A 6 -9.84 32.28 8.26
CA PHE A 6 -9.17 31.18 7.59
C PHE A 6 -8.22 31.80 6.54
N SER A 7 -6.92 31.80 6.82
CA SER A 7 -5.91 32.28 5.88
C SER A 7 -5.77 31.29 4.73
N TRP A 8 -6.38 31.64 3.60
CA TRP A 8 -6.05 31.12 2.28
C TRP A 8 -4.65 31.58 1.88
N GLY A 9 -3.82 30.69 1.32
CA GLY A 9 -2.77 31.11 0.38
C GLY A 9 -1.31 30.76 0.66
N GLU A 10 -0.99 29.74 1.46
CA GLU A 10 0.33 29.10 1.36
C GLU A 10 0.18 27.78 0.61
N THR A 11 0.65 27.72 -0.63
CA THR A 11 0.94 26.43 -1.29
C THR A 11 2.06 25.77 -0.48
N MET A 12 1.67 24.97 0.51
CA MET A 12 2.59 24.17 1.32
C MET A 12 3.44 23.32 0.36
N GLN A 13 4.74 23.56 0.35
CA GLN A 13 5.68 22.76 -0.43
C GLN A 13 5.63 21.33 0.08
N GLN A 14 5.44 20.35 -0.80
CA GLN A 14 5.46 18.95 -0.39
C GLN A 14 6.86 18.60 0.13
N LYS A 15 6.94 18.03 1.33
CA LYS A 15 8.19 17.58 1.95
C LYS A 15 8.58 16.21 1.40
N ILE A 16 9.71 16.13 0.72
CA ILE A 16 10.15 14.94 0.00
C ILE A 16 11.45 14.39 0.62
N MET A 17 11.45 13.09 0.91
CA MET A 17 12.68 12.31 1.12
C MET A 17 12.99 11.48 -0.13
N ILE A 18 14.28 11.28 -0.41
CA ILE A 18 14.72 10.45 -1.53
C ILE A 18 15.58 9.30 -0.98
N ALA A 19 15.18 8.07 -1.25
CA ALA A 19 15.81 6.85 -0.77
C ALA A 19 16.50 6.12 -1.93
N GLY A 20 17.83 6.01 -1.87
CA GLY A 20 18.65 5.50 -2.97
C GLY A 20 20.11 5.85 -2.79
N SER A 21 20.98 5.36 -3.68
CA SER A 21 22.40 5.76 -3.62
C SER A 21 22.53 7.27 -3.76
N TYR A 22 23.57 7.88 -3.21
CA TYR A 22 23.68 9.34 -3.29
C TYR A 22 23.73 9.83 -4.74
N ALA A 23 24.42 9.08 -5.61
CA ALA A 23 24.53 9.40 -7.03
C ALA A 23 23.14 9.47 -7.70
N GLU A 24 22.29 8.47 -7.46
CA GLU A 24 20.97 8.38 -8.07
C GLU A 24 19.96 9.32 -7.39
N ALA A 25 20.02 9.43 -6.06
CA ALA A 25 19.13 10.30 -5.31
C ALA A 25 19.38 11.78 -5.62
N SER A 26 20.64 12.19 -5.78
CA SER A 26 21.02 13.53 -6.23
C SER A 26 20.56 13.80 -7.67
N ARG A 27 20.65 12.79 -8.56
CA ARG A 27 20.12 12.88 -9.93
C ARG A 27 18.60 13.10 -9.92
N VAL A 28 17.86 12.36 -9.10
CA VAL A 28 16.41 12.53 -8.94
C VAL A 28 16.06 13.91 -8.38
N ASN A 29 16.77 14.38 -7.34
CA ASN A 29 16.54 15.70 -6.77
C ASN A 29 16.73 16.82 -7.81
N ARG A 30 17.76 16.71 -8.64
CA ARG A 30 18.02 17.66 -9.74
C ARG A 30 16.91 17.63 -10.79
N MET A 31 16.46 16.44 -11.19
CA MET A 31 15.38 16.25 -12.14
C MET A 31 14.07 16.91 -11.67
N LEU A 32 13.71 16.73 -10.40
CA LEU A 32 12.52 17.37 -9.81
C LEU A 32 12.65 18.90 -9.78
N SER A 33 13.85 19.39 -9.50
CA SER A 33 14.16 20.83 -9.49
C SER A 33 14.05 21.45 -10.88
N GLU A 34 14.60 20.78 -11.91
CA GLU A 34 14.54 21.21 -13.31
C GLU A 34 13.11 21.21 -13.86
N ALA A 35 12.28 20.25 -13.44
CA ALA A 35 10.86 20.18 -13.76
C ALA A 35 10.03 21.31 -13.10
N ARG A 36 10.66 22.20 -12.32
CA ARG A 36 10.01 23.30 -11.57
C ARG A 36 8.89 22.83 -10.64
N ILE A 37 9.01 21.61 -10.13
CA ILE A 37 8.10 21.10 -9.10
C ILE A 37 8.40 21.88 -7.82
N ASN A 38 7.36 22.41 -7.17
CA ASN A 38 7.51 23.15 -5.92
C ASN A 38 7.50 22.18 -4.74
N PHE A 39 8.68 21.74 -4.28
CA PHE A 39 8.85 20.81 -3.17
C PHE A 39 9.96 21.25 -2.22
N GLN A 40 9.89 20.77 -0.98
CA GLN A 40 10.95 20.92 0.01
C GLN A 40 11.70 19.58 0.10
N HIS A 41 12.98 19.58 -0.27
CA HIS A 41 13.84 18.43 -0.05
C HIS A 41 14.21 18.34 1.43
N LEU A 42 13.81 17.24 2.09
CA LEU A 42 14.17 16.99 3.49
C LEU A 42 15.57 16.39 3.62
N GLY A 43 16.00 15.59 2.64
CA GLY A 43 17.30 14.93 2.63
C GLY A 43 17.27 13.53 2.01
N TYR A 44 18.41 12.86 2.09
CA TYR A 44 18.69 11.57 1.48
C TYR A 44 18.70 10.44 2.50
N VAL A 45 18.16 9.29 2.09
CA VAL A 45 18.20 8.04 2.83
C VAL A 45 18.99 7.01 2.01
N LEU A 46 20.18 6.65 2.47
CA LEU A 46 21.09 5.79 1.71
C LEU A 46 20.82 4.30 1.95
N PRO A 47 21.20 3.41 1.01
CA PRO A 47 21.29 1.98 1.28
C PRO A 47 22.16 1.71 2.51
N ASP A 48 21.87 0.64 3.25
CA ASP A 48 22.58 0.32 4.50
C ASP A 48 24.09 0.09 4.29
N GLU A 49 24.49 -0.36 3.09
CA GLU A 49 25.89 -0.61 2.70
C GLU A 49 26.65 0.67 2.31
N GLU A 50 25.96 1.78 2.02
CA GLU A 50 26.56 3.01 1.50
C GLU A 50 26.75 4.03 2.62
N LYS A 51 27.98 4.51 2.81
CA LYS A 51 28.29 5.53 3.82
C LYS A 51 28.06 6.93 3.27
N PHE A 52 27.55 7.80 4.14
CA PHE A 52 27.52 9.22 3.85
C PHE A 52 28.94 9.76 3.61
N SER A 53 29.08 10.55 2.54
CA SER A 53 30.32 11.24 2.21
C SER A 53 30.26 12.70 2.67
N SER A 54 31.42 13.33 2.84
CA SER A 54 31.53 14.76 3.16
C SER A 54 30.98 15.69 2.07
N ALA A 55 30.59 15.16 0.91
CA ALA A 55 29.94 15.93 -0.15
C ALA A 55 28.45 16.24 0.15
N ILE A 56 27.86 15.57 1.14
CA ILE A 56 26.45 15.74 1.54
C ILE A 56 26.43 16.64 2.77
N LYS A 57 25.61 17.70 2.76
CA LYS A 57 25.42 18.54 3.96
C LYS A 57 24.85 17.70 5.09
N GLU A 58 25.34 17.86 6.31
CA GLU A 58 24.88 17.09 7.48
C GLU A 58 23.36 17.13 7.65
N GLU A 59 22.72 18.26 7.36
CA GLU A 59 21.26 18.46 7.42
C GLU A 59 20.48 17.61 6.41
N GLU A 60 21.11 17.23 5.29
CA GLU A 60 20.52 16.39 4.24
C GLU A 60 20.85 14.90 4.44
N GLN A 61 21.63 14.54 5.47
CA GLN A 61 21.96 13.17 5.82
C GLN A 61 20.95 12.60 6.81
N LEU A 62 19.83 12.05 6.30
CA LEU A 62 18.75 11.61 7.18
C LEU A 62 19.04 10.26 7.83
N GLY A 63 19.71 9.34 7.13
CA GLY A 63 20.06 8.02 7.66
C GLY A 63 20.00 6.92 6.60
N HIS A 64 19.81 5.67 7.02
CA HIS A 64 19.76 4.52 6.13
C HIS A 64 18.34 3.94 5.98
N ILE A 65 18.14 3.13 4.93
CA ILE A 65 16.83 2.54 4.60
C ILE A 65 16.28 1.67 5.74
N SER A 66 17.14 0.97 6.48
CA SER A 66 16.73 0.22 7.69
C SER A 66 16.02 1.09 8.74
N GLN A 67 16.36 2.38 8.81
CA GLN A 67 15.80 3.35 9.75
C GLN A 67 14.63 4.15 9.18
N LEU A 68 14.22 3.91 7.93
CA LEU A 68 13.26 4.75 7.22
C LEU A 68 11.93 4.92 7.97
N THR A 69 11.47 3.91 8.70
CA THR A 69 10.24 4.01 9.50
C THR A 69 10.38 5.06 10.62
N GLU A 70 11.51 5.09 11.31
CA GLU A 70 11.81 6.07 12.37
C GLU A 70 11.96 7.48 11.78
N LEU A 71 12.64 7.59 10.63
CA LEU A 71 12.81 8.86 9.92
C LEU A 71 11.47 9.45 9.49
N VAL A 72 10.53 8.61 9.05
CA VAL A 72 9.17 9.06 8.72
C VAL A 72 8.45 9.65 9.93
N GLU A 73 8.59 9.04 11.11
CA GLU A 73 7.95 9.55 12.31
C GLU A 73 8.59 10.86 12.80
N LEU A 74 9.90 11.01 12.64
CA LEU A 74 10.65 12.19 13.06
C LEU A 74 10.40 13.41 12.15
N TYR A 75 10.49 13.22 10.84
CA TYR A 75 10.46 14.33 9.87
C TYR A 75 9.09 14.53 9.22
N ASN A 76 8.18 13.56 9.36
CA ASN A 76 6.82 13.58 8.80
C ASN A 76 6.80 14.02 7.31
N PRO A 77 7.48 13.29 6.40
CA PRO A 77 7.48 13.60 4.98
C PRO A 77 6.09 13.43 4.38
N ASP A 78 5.77 14.23 3.37
CA ASP A 78 4.56 14.05 2.57
C ASP A 78 4.76 12.95 1.52
N GLU A 79 6.01 12.80 1.03
CA GLU A 79 6.36 11.85 -0.02
C GLU A 79 7.77 11.26 0.17
N ILE A 80 7.91 9.96 -0.15
CA ILE A 80 9.20 9.25 -0.27
C ILE A 80 9.37 8.78 -1.71
N ILE A 81 10.51 9.10 -2.31
CA ILE A 81 10.88 8.66 -3.65
C ILE A 81 11.99 7.62 -3.55
N PHE A 82 11.72 6.39 -3.98
CA PHE A 82 12.69 5.31 -4.04
C PHE A 82 13.37 5.22 -5.40
N CYS A 83 14.69 5.16 -5.41
CA CYS A 83 15.50 4.87 -6.59
C CYS A 83 15.56 3.35 -6.80
N SER A 84 14.83 2.80 -7.78
CA SER A 84 14.75 1.34 -7.96
C SER A 84 16.02 0.69 -8.48
N LYS A 85 16.99 1.50 -8.95
CA LYS A 85 18.34 1.06 -9.31
C LYS A 85 19.07 0.50 -8.10
N ASP A 86 18.93 1.16 -6.95
CA ASP A 86 19.74 0.88 -5.75
C ASP A 86 18.93 0.19 -4.65
N VAL A 87 17.61 0.41 -4.64
CA VAL A 87 16.71 -0.20 -3.65
C VAL A 87 15.91 -1.31 -4.31
N SER A 88 16.12 -2.55 -3.86
CA SER A 88 15.39 -3.69 -4.40
C SER A 88 13.88 -3.53 -4.21
N SER A 89 13.08 -3.99 -5.18
CA SER A 89 11.61 -3.91 -5.09
C SER A 89 11.05 -4.60 -3.84
N ALA A 90 11.69 -5.68 -3.38
CA ALA A 90 11.30 -6.36 -2.14
C ALA A 90 11.47 -5.46 -0.90
N LEU A 91 12.58 -4.71 -0.84
CA LEU A 91 12.86 -3.77 0.25
C LEU A 91 11.96 -2.53 0.18
N ILE A 92 11.71 -1.99 -1.02
CA ILE A 92 10.74 -0.91 -1.20
C ILE A 92 9.36 -1.35 -0.67
N ILE A 93 8.89 -2.53 -1.10
CA ILE A 93 7.61 -3.07 -0.67
C ILE A 93 7.56 -3.24 0.85
N SER A 94 8.60 -3.77 1.49
CA SER A 94 8.61 -3.95 2.96
C SER A 94 8.58 -2.62 3.71
N CYS A 95 9.36 -1.62 3.28
CA CYS A 95 9.33 -0.27 3.84
C CYS A 95 7.93 0.34 3.74
N MET A 96 7.33 0.29 2.55
CA MET A 96 5.99 0.80 2.30
C MET A 96 4.92 0.14 3.17
N ALA A 97 5.05 -1.17 3.36
CA ALA A 97 4.16 -1.97 4.18
C ALA A 97 4.25 -1.55 5.66
N ASN A 98 5.47 -1.35 6.18
CA ASN A 98 5.73 -0.91 7.55
C ASN A 98 5.24 0.52 7.83
N ILE A 99 5.49 1.45 6.90
CA ILE A 99 5.12 2.86 7.07
C ILE A 99 3.61 3.08 6.88
N GLY A 100 2.98 2.32 5.98
CA GLY A 100 1.55 2.41 5.70
C GLY A 100 1.14 3.69 4.96
N SER A 101 -0.13 4.07 5.06
CA SER A 101 -0.71 5.19 4.28
C SER A 101 -0.37 6.60 4.80
N LYS A 102 0.62 6.74 5.68
CA LYS A 102 1.00 8.06 6.25
C LYS A 102 1.71 8.96 5.24
N VAL A 103 2.36 8.36 4.24
CA VAL A 103 3.25 9.02 3.29
C VAL A 103 2.92 8.53 1.87
N GLN A 104 3.06 9.39 0.86
CA GLN A 104 2.99 8.97 -0.54
C GLN A 104 4.30 8.33 -0.99
N PHE A 105 4.22 7.27 -1.78
CA PHE A 105 5.41 6.58 -2.27
C PHE A 105 5.50 6.64 -3.78
N LYS A 106 6.68 7.00 -4.27
CA LYS A 106 7.02 6.98 -5.68
C LYS A 106 8.26 6.13 -5.89
N ILE A 107 8.33 5.47 -7.04
CA ILE A 107 9.51 4.72 -7.47
C ILE A 107 10.01 5.32 -8.77
N VAL A 108 11.29 5.69 -8.83
CA VAL A 108 11.95 6.15 -10.04
C VAL A 108 12.79 5.00 -10.61
N PRO A 109 12.54 4.58 -11.87
CA PRO A 109 13.34 3.59 -12.56
C PRO A 109 14.67 4.16 -13.08
N GLU A 110 15.63 3.25 -13.29
CA GLU A 110 16.99 3.54 -13.77
C GLU A 110 17.02 4.26 -15.14
N GLU A 111 16.05 3.99 -16.03
CA GLU A 111 16.01 4.50 -17.41
C GLU A 111 15.17 5.78 -17.60
N SER A 112 14.94 6.58 -16.56
CA SER A 112 14.04 7.75 -16.58
C SER A 112 14.44 8.90 -17.55
N TRP A 113 15.50 8.76 -18.34
CA TRP A 113 16.02 9.78 -19.28
C TRP A 113 15.62 9.61 -20.76
N SER A 114 14.84 8.60 -21.15
CA SER A 114 14.66 8.26 -22.58
C SER A 114 13.58 9.06 -23.36
N ALA A 115 12.93 10.08 -22.77
CA ALA A 115 11.78 10.76 -23.42
C ALA A 115 11.88 12.29 -23.50
N ILE A 116 13.06 12.90 -23.36
CA ILE A 116 13.22 14.36 -23.46
C ILE A 116 13.65 14.72 -24.89
N GLY A 117 12.73 14.57 -25.83
CA GLY A 117 12.92 14.87 -27.25
C GLY A 117 11.65 15.42 -27.86
N SER A 118 11.52 16.75 -27.82
CA SER A 118 10.48 17.60 -28.44
C SER A 118 9.14 17.75 -27.69
N SER A 119 8.74 19.02 -27.51
CA SER A 119 7.41 19.49 -27.08
C SER A 119 7.22 19.74 -25.57
N SER A 120 7.84 20.82 -25.11
CA SER A 120 7.52 21.52 -23.87
C SER A 120 6.07 22.05 -23.89
N LYS A 121 5.14 21.35 -23.22
CA LYS A 121 3.90 21.95 -22.68
C LYS A 121 3.10 21.08 -21.70
N ASP A 122 3.39 19.79 -21.57
CA ASP A 122 2.67 18.88 -20.64
C ASP A 122 3.59 18.17 -19.63
N LEU A 123 4.42 18.94 -18.90
CA LEU A 123 5.38 18.42 -17.90
C LEU A 123 4.73 17.86 -16.61
N ASN A 124 3.40 17.88 -16.49
CA ASN A 124 2.69 17.23 -15.38
C ASN A 124 2.43 15.72 -15.63
N GLY A 125 2.81 15.18 -16.79
CA GLY A 125 2.28 13.90 -17.28
C GLY A 125 3.16 12.66 -17.15
N GLU A 126 4.50 12.75 -17.15
CA GLU A 126 5.34 11.57 -17.37
C GLU A 126 6.57 11.48 -16.46
N LEU A 127 6.42 11.83 -15.18
CA LEU A 127 7.22 11.13 -14.17
C LEU A 127 6.57 9.76 -14.00
N TYR A 128 7.19 8.72 -14.57
CA TYR A 128 6.84 7.31 -14.32
C TYR A 128 7.11 6.97 -12.85
N THR A 129 6.28 7.51 -11.97
CA THR A 129 6.30 7.23 -10.55
C THR A 129 5.16 6.27 -10.31
N ILE A 130 5.52 5.01 -10.06
CA ILE A 130 4.53 4.01 -9.69
C ILE A 130 4.05 4.39 -8.28
N ASP A 131 2.88 5.01 -8.18
CA ASP A 131 2.16 5.16 -6.92
C ASP A 131 1.78 3.75 -6.45
N ILE A 132 2.41 3.30 -5.37
CA ILE A 132 2.10 2.00 -4.74
C ILE A 132 1.34 2.26 -3.44
N SER A 133 0.27 3.06 -3.48
CA SER A 133 -0.72 3.01 -2.39
C SER A 133 -1.29 1.59 -2.26
N MET A 134 -1.29 1.03 -1.04
CA MET A 134 -1.98 -0.23 -0.79
C MET A 134 -3.48 0.01 -0.90
N GLN A 135 -4.09 -0.40 -2.01
CA GLN A 135 -5.50 -0.11 -2.30
C GLN A 135 -6.42 -0.54 -1.17
N ILE A 136 -6.12 -1.63 -0.45
CA ILE A 136 -6.96 -2.11 0.65
C ILE A 136 -7.09 -1.11 1.81
N ASP A 137 -6.11 -0.22 1.96
CA ASP A 137 -6.05 0.74 3.06
C ASP A 137 -6.80 2.04 2.76
N LEU A 138 -7.09 2.31 1.48
CA LEU A 138 -7.82 3.49 1.06
C LEU A 138 -9.21 3.53 1.71
N PRO A 139 -9.68 4.70 2.17
CA PRO A 139 -11.01 4.83 2.80
C PRO A 139 -12.15 4.30 1.93
N ALA A 140 -12.08 4.51 0.61
CA ALA A 140 -13.07 3.98 -0.33
C ALA A 140 -13.08 2.45 -0.37
N SER A 141 -11.90 1.83 -0.44
CA SER A 141 -11.75 0.37 -0.42
C SER A 141 -12.20 -0.24 0.89
N ARG A 142 -11.88 0.37 2.04
CA ARG A 142 -12.34 -0.07 3.36
C ARG A 142 -13.87 -0.04 3.47
N ARG A 143 -14.52 1.00 2.93
CA ARG A 143 -15.99 1.10 2.84
C ARG A 143 -16.57 0.03 1.91
N ASN A 144 -16.01 -0.13 0.72
CA ASN A 144 -16.47 -1.12 -0.25
C ASN A 144 -16.33 -2.54 0.29
N LYS A 145 -15.23 -2.85 0.98
CA LYS A 145 -15.03 -4.13 1.66
C LYS A 145 -16.10 -4.38 2.71
N ARG A 146 -16.37 -3.38 3.55
CA ARG A 146 -17.39 -3.50 4.59
C ARG A 146 -18.80 -3.66 4.00
N LEU A 147 -19.11 -2.92 2.94
CA LEU A 147 -20.38 -3.01 2.24
C LEU A 147 -20.56 -4.40 1.63
N PHE A 148 -19.54 -4.91 0.92
CA PHE A 148 -19.52 -6.27 0.41
C PHE A 148 -19.76 -7.30 1.52
N ASP A 149 -19.05 -7.18 2.65
CA ASP A 149 -19.17 -8.09 3.77
C ASP A 149 -20.58 -8.19 4.35
N VAL A 150 -21.22 -7.04 4.50
CA VAL A 150 -22.57 -6.92 5.04
C VAL A 150 -23.60 -7.42 4.02
N LEU A 151 -23.50 -7.00 2.75
CA LEU A 151 -24.42 -7.42 1.70
C LEU A 151 -24.37 -8.93 1.47
N LEU A 152 -23.17 -9.52 1.41
CA LEU A 152 -23.04 -10.97 1.26
C LEU A 152 -23.61 -11.71 2.47
N SER A 153 -23.40 -11.20 3.68
CA SER A 153 -24.00 -11.79 4.89
C SER A 153 -25.53 -11.73 4.85
N MET A 154 -26.12 -10.59 4.49
CA MET A 154 -27.57 -10.44 4.32
C MET A 154 -28.12 -11.37 3.24
N PHE A 155 -27.44 -11.46 2.10
CA PHE A 155 -27.79 -12.39 1.03
C PHE A 155 -27.79 -13.85 1.49
N LEU A 156 -26.78 -14.27 2.25
CA LEU A 156 -26.72 -15.62 2.82
C LEU A 156 -27.85 -15.88 3.82
N PHE A 157 -28.27 -14.86 4.59
CA PHE A 157 -29.43 -14.95 5.47
C PHE A 157 -30.75 -15.12 4.71
N VAL A 158 -30.97 -14.32 3.67
CA VAL A 158 -32.18 -14.42 2.84
C VAL A 158 -32.25 -15.75 2.09
N THR A 159 -31.10 -16.25 1.63
CA THR A 159 -31.01 -17.51 0.89
C THR A 159 -30.75 -18.74 1.77
N LEU A 160 -30.81 -18.60 3.10
CA LEU A 160 -30.54 -19.67 4.07
C LEU A 160 -31.11 -21.05 3.71
N PRO A 161 -32.42 -21.20 3.39
CA PRO A 161 -32.98 -22.52 3.12
C PRO A 161 -32.31 -23.21 1.93
N VAL A 162 -31.82 -22.44 0.96
CA VAL A 162 -31.12 -22.95 -0.23
C VAL A 162 -29.67 -23.28 0.11
N GLN A 163 -29.01 -22.51 0.97
CA GLN A 163 -27.58 -22.68 1.29
C GLN A 163 -27.23 -24.01 1.96
N VAL A 164 -28.21 -24.68 2.59
CA VAL A 164 -28.04 -26.01 3.20
C VAL A 164 -27.45 -27.03 2.21
N PHE A 165 -27.80 -26.92 0.93
CA PHE A 165 -27.34 -27.86 -0.11
C PHE A 165 -25.97 -27.53 -0.69
N PHE A 166 -25.52 -26.27 -0.58
CA PHE A 166 -24.31 -25.78 -1.25
C PHE A 166 -23.11 -25.66 -0.32
N VAL A 167 -23.33 -25.38 0.96
CA VAL A 167 -22.23 -25.13 1.92
C VAL A 167 -21.96 -26.37 2.77
N LYS A 168 -20.68 -26.74 2.92
CA LYS A 168 -20.28 -27.95 3.67
C LYS A 168 -20.66 -27.91 5.15
N SER A 169 -20.62 -26.73 5.76
CA SER A 169 -20.92 -26.50 7.18
C SER A 169 -21.95 -25.38 7.30
N PHE A 170 -23.21 -25.76 7.35
CA PHE A 170 -24.33 -24.81 7.39
C PHE A 170 -24.31 -23.93 8.66
N PHE A 171 -24.18 -24.54 9.84
CA PHE A 171 -24.08 -23.82 11.11
C PHE A 171 -22.82 -22.94 11.18
N GLY A 172 -21.70 -23.42 10.63
CA GLY A 172 -20.50 -22.62 10.48
C GLY A 172 -20.73 -21.36 9.63
N MET A 173 -21.47 -21.48 8.52
CA MET A 173 -21.80 -20.34 7.66
C MET A 173 -22.65 -19.32 8.40
N ILE A 174 -23.65 -19.76 9.17
CA ILE A 174 -24.50 -18.89 9.98
C ILE A 174 -23.66 -18.13 11.02
N THR A 175 -22.84 -18.83 11.80
CA THR A 175 -21.99 -18.22 12.83
C THR A 175 -20.96 -17.25 12.25
N ASN A 176 -20.40 -17.59 11.08
CA ASN A 176 -19.51 -16.73 10.33
C ASN A 176 -20.24 -15.47 9.82
N SER A 177 -21.44 -15.61 9.25
CA SER A 177 -22.26 -14.47 8.79
C SER A 177 -22.58 -13.51 9.93
N PHE A 178 -22.97 -14.02 11.11
CA PHE A 178 -23.16 -13.19 12.31
C PHE A 178 -21.86 -12.51 12.77
N SER A 179 -20.73 -13.22 12.72
CA SER A 179 -19.42 -12.67 13.10
C SER A 179 -18.97 -11.56 12.15
N VAL A 180 -19.29 -11.68 10.86
CA VAL A 180 -19.06 -10.64 9.85
C VAL A 180 -19.97 -9.45 10.07
N LEU A 181 -21.28 -9.65 10.29
CA LEU A 181 -22.20 -8.54 10.59
C LEU A 181 -21.79 -7.77 11.84
N LYS A 182 -21.37 -8.46 12.91
CA LYS A 182 -20.83 -7.84 14.14
C LYS A 182 -19.47 -7.13 13.96
N GLY A 183 -18.87 -7.22 12.77
CA GLY A 183 -17.59 -6.57 12.47
C GLY A 183 -16.39 -7.22 13.17
N ARG A 184 -16.50 -8.49 13.57
CA ARG A 184 -15.39 -9.26 14.16
C ARG A 184 -14.57 -10.00 13.09
N LYS A 185 -15.23 -10.42 12.01
CA LYS A 185 -14.62 -11.08 10.85
C LYS A 185 -14.93 -10.32 9.55
N THR A 186 -14.26 -10.71 8.47
CA THR A 186 -14.55 -10.35 7.07
C THR A 186 -14.60 -11.64 6.24
N TRP A 187 -15.22 -11.65 5.06
CA TRP A 187 -15.26 -12.87 4.25
C TRP A 187 -13.91 -13.25 3.68
N VAL A 188 -13.09 -12.28 3.28
CA VAL A 188 -11.77 -12.51 2.68
C VAL A 188 -10.75 -11.66 3.41
N SER A 189 -9.64 -12.26 3.83
CA SER A 189 -8.52 -11.57 4.47
C SER A 189 -7.19 -12.17 4.03
N TYR A 190 -6.10 -11.71 4.63
CA TYR A 190 -4.78 -12.26 4.41
C TYR A 190 -4.70 -13.73 4.87
N CYS A 191 -3.79 -14.47 4.27
CA CYS A 191 -3.50 -15.86 4.63
C CYS A 191 -2.41 -15.92 5.71
N GLY A 192 -2.51 -16.85 6.66
CA GLY A 192 -1.47 -17.07 7.68
C GLY A 192 -1.70 -16.31 8.99
N SER A 193 -0.61 -16.06 9.72
CA SER A 193 -0.65 -15.48 11.07
C SER A 193 0.25 -14.26 11.27
N ASP A 194 1.23 -14.04 10.39
CA ASP A 194 2.12 -12.88 10.46
C ASP A 194 1.72 -11.83 9.41
N PHE A 195 1.18 -10.72 9.91
CA PHE A 195 0.74 -9.57 9.13
C PHE A 195 1.37 -8.28 9.64
N SER A 196 2.48 -8.38 10.38
CA SER A 196 3.14 -7.25 11.04
C SER A 196 3.43 -6.10 10.07
N THR A 197 3.76 -6.44 8.83
CA THR A 197 4.06 -5.48 7.78
C THR A 197 2.84 -5.05 6.95
N LEU A 198 1.64 -5.61 7.13
CA LEU A 198 0.49 -5.32 6.26
C LEU A 198 -0.56 -4.42 6.93
N PRO A 199 -1.33 -3.62 6.16
CA PRO A 199 -2.44 -2.83 6.68
C PRO A 199 -3.42 -3.72 7.45
N LYS A 200 -3.73 -3.31 8.68
CA LYS A 200 -4.55 -4.11 9.59
C LYS A 200 -5.96 -4.31 9.02
N ILE A 201 -6.32 -5.58 8.80
CA ILE A 201 -7.67 -6.00 8.42
C ILE A 201 -8.20 -7.04 9.41
N ARG A 202 -9.53 -7.17 9.46
CA ARG A 202 -10.19 -8.17 10.32
C ARG A 202 -9.79 -9.58 9.88
N LYS A 203 -9.88 -10.53 10.82
CA LYS A 203 -9.68 -11.95 10.51
C LYS A 203 -10.66 -12.40 9.43
N GLY A 204 -10.13 -13.03 8.39
CA GLY A 204 -10.91 -13.54 7.27
C GLY A 204 -11.51 -14.89 7.57
N ILE A 205 -12.65 -15.16 6.93
CA ILE A 205 -13.15 -16.52 6.81
C ILE A 205 -12.31 -17.20 5.73
N LEU A 206 -12.29 -16.69 4.50
CA LEU A 206 -11.46 -17.12 3.37
C LEU A 206 -10.19 -16.27 3.24
N CYS A 207 -9.24 -16.76 2.45
CA CYS A 207 -8.04 -16.03 2.06
C CYS A 207 -7.59 -16.39 0.62
N PRO A 208 -6.80 -15.54 -0.05
CA PRO A 208 -6.34 -15.73 -1.44
C PRO A 208 -5.76 -17.12 -1.77
N SER A 209 -5.05 -17.77 -0.84
CA SER A 209 -4.44 -19.07 -1.08
C SER A 209 -5.45 -20.21 -1.13
N ASP A 210 -6.69 -20.02 -0.67
CA ASP A 210 -7.72 -21.05 -0.68
C ASP A 210 -8.08 -21.50 -2.11
N VAL A 211 -7.83 -20.65 -3.11
CA VAL A 211 -8.05 -20.95 -4.53
C VAL A 211 -6.93 -21.79 -5.13
N LEU A 212 -5.75 -21.82 -4.51
CA LEU A 212 -4.60 -22.57 -5.00
C LEU A 212 -4.75 -24.07 -4.72
N SER A 213 -4.31 -24.89 -5.67
CA SER A 213 -4.37 -26.36 -5.54
C SER A 213 -3.35 -26.93 -4.55
N LYS A 214 -2.28 -26.18 -4.27
CA LYS A 214 -1.21 -26.57 -3.33
C LYS A 214 -0.96 -25.43 -2.34
N PRO A 215 -0.65 -25.74 -1.07
CA PRO A 215 -0.29 -24.72 -0.11
C PRO A 215 1.01 -24.03 -0.56
N PRO A 216 1.03 -22.69 -0.69
CA PRO A 216 2.23 -21.95 -1.06
C PRO A 216 3.27 -21.99 0.07
N SER A 217 4.54 -21.77 -0.27
CA SER A 217 5.60 -21.50 0.72
C SER A 217 5.30 -20.22 1.50
N ALA A 218 5.95 -20.03 2.65
CA ALA A 218 5.77 -18.83 3.48
C ALA A 218 6.04 -17.54 2.67
N ASP A 219 7.11 -17.50 1.89
CA ASP A 219 7.45 -16.35 1.04
C ASP A 219 6.40 -16.10 -0.05
N ALA A 220 5.93 -17.17 -0.71
CA ALA A 220 4.89 -17.05 -1.73
C ALA A 220 3.56 -16.56 -1.14
N LEU A 221 3.24 -16.99 0.07
CA LEU A 221 2.06 -16.57 0.82
C LEU A 221 2.17 -15.09 1.24
N HIS A 222 3.35 -14.64 1.65
CA HIS A 222 3.62 -13.23 1.95
C HIS A 222 3.45 -12.35 0.70
N ARG A 223 4.06 -12.75 -0.43
CA ARG A 223 3.91 -12.07 -1.73
C ARG A 223 2.44 -12.02 -2.17
N LEU A 224 1.69 -13.10 -1.96
CA LEU A 224 0.26 -13.16 -2.29
C LEU A 224 -0.56 -12.17 -1.45
N ASN A 225 -0.25 -12.03 -0.15
CA ASN A 225 -0.91 -11.05 0.72
C ASN A 225 -0.61 -9.61 0.29
N ILE A 226 0.65 -9.31 -0.07
CA ILE A 226 1.03 -8.00 -0.61
C ILE A 226 0.25 -7.70 -1.89
N LEU A 227 0.17 -8.66 -2.83
CA LEU A 227 -0.57 -8.48 -4.08
C LEU A 227 -2.06 -8.27 -3.85
N TYR A 228 -2.63 -8.96 -2.86
CA TYR A 228 -4.01 -8.78 -2.43
C TYR A 228 -4.24 -7.38 -1.84
N ALA A 229 -3.36 -6.92 -0.95
CA ALA A 229 -3.44 -5.60 -0.34
C ALA A 229 -3.27 -4.46 -1.37
N LYS A 230 -2.29 -4.60 -2.27
CA LYS A 230 -1.96 -3.62 -3.31
C LYS A 230 -3.06 -3.50 -4.36
N ASN A 231 -3.62 -4.61 -4.82
CA ASN A 231 -4.58 -4.63 -5.92
C ASN A 231 -6.01 -4.97 -5.46
N TYR A 232 -6.37 -4.52 -4.26
CA TYR A 232 -7.64 -4.83 -3.63
C TYR A 232 -8.84 -4.30 -4.41
N SER A 233 -9.85 -5.15 -4.60
CA SER A 233 -11.18 -4.75 -5.09
C SER A 233 -12.25 -5.71 -4.59
N ALA A 234 -13.46 -5.21 -4.37
CA ALA A 234 -14.58 -6.03 -3.92
C ALA A 234 -14.99 -7.11 -4.94
N SER A 235 -14.74 -6.88 -6.24
CA SER A 235 -14.98 -7.86 -7.30
C SER A 235 -14.06 -9.09 -7.17
N LYS A 236 -12.79 -8.90 -6.78
CA LYS A 236 -11.87 -10.02 -6.50
C LYS A 236 -12.29 -10.82 -5.27
N ASP A 237 -12.77 -10.14 -4.22
CA ASP A 237 -13.35 -10.81 -3.05
C ASP A 237 -14.57 -11.66 -3.46
N LEU A 238 -15.45 -11.11 -4.31
CA LEU A 238 -16.59 -11.85 -4.85
C LEU A 238 -16.15 -13.07 -5.67
N GLU A 239 -15.19 -12.91 -6.58
CA GLU A 239 -14.67 -14.03 -7.39
C GLU A 239 -14.13 -15.15 -6.49
N LEU A 240 -13.36 -14.79 -5.46
CA LEU A 240 -12.81 -15.74 -4.50
C LEU A 240 -13.92 -16.47 -3.73
N VAL A 241 -14.90 -15.73 -3.24
CA VAL A 241 -16.07 -16.27 -2.55
C VAL A 241 -16.83 -17.24 -3.45
N MET A 242 -17.09 -16.88 -4.70
CA MET A 242 -17.81 -17.75 -5.66
C MET A 242 -17.03 -19.04 -5.91
N LYS A 243 -15.71 -18.96 -6.10
CA LYS A 243 -14.84 -20.14 -6.29
C LYS A 243 -14.79 -21.05 -5.05
N LYS A 244 -14.98 -20.50 -3.86
CA LYS A 244 -14.86 -21.21 -2.57
C LYS A 244 -16.15 -21.16 -1.76
N TRP A 245 -17.30 -21.07 -2.44
CA TRP A 245 -18.62 -20.92 -1.82
C TRP A 245 -18.92 -22.01 -0.79
N ARG A 246 -18.54 -23.25 -1.11
CA ARG A 246 -18.74 -24.42 -0.25
C ARG A 246 -17.99 -24.34 1.09
N MET A 247 -17.00 -23.45 1.21
CA MET A 247 -16.11 -23.27 2.36
C MET A 247 -16.49 -22.08 3.25
N LEU A 248 -17.58 -21.36 2.95
CA LEU A 248 -18.02 -20.21 3.75
C LEU A 248 -18.36 -20.55 5.20
N GLY A 249 -18.59 -21.83 5.50
CA GLY A 249 -18.85 -22.32 6.85
C GLY A 249 -17.67 -22.93 7.61
N ARG A 250 -16.44 -22.72 7.14
CA ARG A 250 -15.25 -23.21 7.85
C ARG A 250 -14.98 -22.49 9.17
#